data_AF-A0AAW9AXK8-F1
#
_entry.id   AF-A0AAW9AXK8-F1
#
_cell.length_a   1.000
_cell.length_b   1.000
_cell.length_c   1.000
_cell.angle_alpha   90.00
_cell.angle_beta   90.00
_cell.angle_gamma   90.00
#
_symmetry.space_group_name_H-M   'P 1'
#
loop_
_entity.id
_entity.type
_entity.pdbx_description
1 polymer ?
#
loop_
_entity_poly.entity_id
_entity_poly.type
_entity_poly.pdbx_seq_one_letter_code
_entity_poly.pdbx_strand_id
1 'polypeptide(L)'
;MMTLTTFSEKQSDSQAYVYWRVGTKRGGILDVTLGFEHSDSALIAELYAIQHLLFVLKVLGREPGSGNGCRLTVSKGAIKKLALGRSDKKYAFKYSAFLRNRMVGVTIEVSRSQVFFTSD
;
A
#
# COMPACT_ATOMS: atom_id res chain seq x y z
N MET A 1 1.55 3.81 -17.91
CA MET A 1 1.07 3.06 -16.72
C MET A 1 1.41 3.89 -15.49
N MET A 2 0.43 4.16 -14.62
CA MET A 2 0.65 4.94 -13.39
C MET A 2 1.13 4.00 -12.29
N THR A 3 2.25 4.33 -11.64
CA THR A 3 2.85 3.49 -10.60
C THR A 3 2.85 4.22 -9.26
N LEU A 4 2.25 3.59 -8.26
CA LEU A 4 2.39 3.96 -6.85
C LEU A 4 3.30 2.92 -6.19
N THR A 5 4.40 3.39 -5.61
CA THR A 5 5.31 2.56 -4.83
C THR A 5 5.11 2.87 -3.35
N THR A 6 4.95 1.85 -2.52
CA THR A 6 4.85 1.95 -1.06
C THR A 6 5.84 1.04 -0.37
N PHE A 7 6.33 1.47 0.78
CA PHE A 7 7.13 0.66 1.69
C PHE A 7 6.73 0.93 3.13
N SER A 8 6.47 -0.12 3.90
CA SER A 8 6.07 0.01 5.30
C SER A 8 7.11 -0.53 6.28
N GLU A 9 7.39 0.29 7.28
CA GLU A 9 8.35 0.04 8.34
C GLU A 9 7.63 0.10 9.69
N LYS A 10 7.64 -1.03 10.41
CA LYS A 10 6.99 -1.14 11.71
C LYS A 10 7.73 -0.28 12.74
N GLN A 11 7.00 0.56 13.46
CA GLN A 11 7.52 1.31 14.60
C GLN A 11 7.09 0.66 15.93
N SER A 12 5.85 0.19 16.00
CA SER A 12 5.29 -0.58 17.11
C SER A 12 4.18 -1.52 16.63
N ASP A 13 3.52 -2.25 17.54
CA ASP A 13 2.34 -3.06 17.21
C ASP A 13 1.11 -2.21 16.84
N SER A 14 1.13 -0.90 17.07
CA SER A 14 0.05 0.02 16.70
C SER A 14 0.49 1.11 15.71
N GLN A 15 1.77 1.21 15.36
CA GLN A 15 2.28 2.30 14.51
C GLN A 15 3.25 1.80 13.44
N ALA A 16 3.16 2.39 12.25
CA ALA A 16 4.12 2.15 11.19
C ALA A 16 4.30 3.40 10.31
N TYR A 17 5.52 3.58 9.81
CA TYR A 17 5.78 4.54 8.73
C TYR A 17 5.52 3.89 7.38
N VAL A 18 4.82 4.60 6.50
CA VAL A 18 4.61 4.20 5.12
C VAL A 18 5.19 5.25 4.18
N TYR A 19 6.35 4.92 3.63
CA TYR A 19 6.99 5.67 2.57
C TYR A 19 6.23 5.44 1.27
N TRP A 20 5.98 6.48 0.50
CA TRP A 20 5.27 6.38 -0.77
C TRP A 20 5.83 7.32 -1.82
N ARG A 21 5.68 6.93 -3.09
CA ARG A 21 6.03 7.78 -4.24
C ARG A 21 5.23 7.44 -5.48
N VAL A 22 5.06 8.44 -6.34
CA VAL A 22 4.52 8.34 -7.69
C VAL A 22 5.52 8.97 -8.66
N GLY A 23 6.04 8.17 -9.59
CA GLY A 23 7.12 8.62 -10.48
C GLY A 23 8.41 8.91 -9.70
N THR A 24 9.15 9.97 -10.08
CA THR A 24 10.45 10.35 -9.49
C THR A 24 10.42 11.55 -8.56
N LYS A 25 9.40 12.40 -8.65
CA LYS A 25 9.40 13.71 -7.98
C LYS A 25 8.41 13.84 -6.83
N ARG A 26 7.43 12.95 -6.73
CA ARG A 26 6.34 13.05 -5.76
C ARG A 26 6.37 11.87 -4.83
N GLY A 27 6.47 12.14 -3.54
CA GLY A 27 6.48 11.14 -2.50
C GLY A 27 6.50 11.76 -1.13
N GLY A 28 6.57 10.92 -0.12
CA GLY A 28 6.63 11.33 1.27
C GLY A 28 6.51 10.14 2.20
N ILE A 29 6.29 10.45 3.48
CA ILE A 29 6.10 9.47 4.55
C ILE A 29 4.73 9.73 5.17
N LEU A 30 3.94 8.68 5.35
CA LEU A 30 2.75 8.70 6.19
C LEU A 30 3.09 8.05 7.52
N ASP A 31 2.85 8.75 8.62
CA ASP A 31 2.85 8.17 9.96
C ASP A 31 1.45 7.62 10.25
N VAL A 32 1.35 6.28 10.33
CA VAL A 32 0.06 5.57 10.44
C VAL A 32 -0.08 4.94 11.81
N THR A 33 -1.02 5.47 12.60
CA THR A 33 -1.43 4.92 13.89
C THR A 33 -2.72 4.11 13.74
N LEU A 34 -2.67 2.84 14.10
CA LEU A 34 -3.80 1.93 14.18
C LEU A 34 -4.54 2.13 15.50
N GLY A 35 -5.87 2.03 15.48
CA GLY A 35 -6.69 2.07 16.70
C GLY A 35 -6.62 0.80 17.56
N PHE A 36 -5.66 -0.10 17.30
CA PHE A 36 -5.46 -1.37 17.99
C PHE A 36 -4.03 -1.86 17.79
N GLU A 37 -3.57 -2.76 18.65
CA GLU A 37 -2.27 -3.44 18.52
C GLU A 37 -2.38 -4.71 17.68
N HIS A 38 -1.40 -4.94 16.83
CA HIS A 38 -1.27 -6.14 16.01
C HIS A 38 0.17 -6.35 15.53
N SER A 39 0.66 -7.58 15.62
CA SER A 39 2.04 -7.94 15.22
C SER A 39 2.37 -7.57 13.77
N ASP A 40 1.40 -7.69 12.86
CA ASP A 40 1.45 -7.24 11.46
C ASP A 40 1.04 -5.76 11.21
N SER A 41 1.28 -4.85 12.16
CA SER A 41 0.93 -3.43 12.03
C SER A 41 1.40 -2.78 10.73
N ALA A 42 2.64 -3.05 10.29
CA ALA A 42 3.17 -2.52 9.03
C ALA A 42 2.39 -2.99 7.79
N LEU A 43 1.95 -4.25 7.74
CA LEU A 43 1.11 -4.74 6.63
C LEU A 43 -0.23 -4.00 6.59
N ILE A 44 -0.86 -3.86 7.75
CA ILE A 44 -2.16 -3.20 7.89
C ILE A 44 -2.04 -1.71 7.51
N ALA A 45 -1.01 -1.05 8.03
CA ALA A 45 -0.70 0.34 7.72
C ALA A 45 -0.44 0.56 6.24
N GLU A 46 0.30 -0.32 5.56
CA GLU A 46 0.54 -0.20 4.12
C GLU A 46 -0.75 -0.30 3.31
N LEU A 47 -1.65 -1.21 3.67
CA LEU A 47 -2.96 -1.32 3.03
C LEU A 47 -3.79 -0.04 3.20
N TYR A 48 -3.84 0.51 4.42
CA TYR A 48 -4.53 1.78 4.69
C TYR A 48 -3.91 2.95 3.93
N ALA A 49 -2.58 3.04 3.93
CA ALA A 49 -1.85 4.08 3.23
C ALA A 49 -2.14 4.03 1.72
N ILE A 50 -2.09 2.85 1.08
CA ILE A 50 -2.44 2.69 -0.34
C ILE A 50 -3.87 3.19 -0.59
N GLN A 51 -4.84 2.76 0.24
CA GLN A 51 -6.23 3.17 0.08
C GLN A 51 -6.39 4.70 0.20
N HIS A 52 -5.77 5.31 1.22
CA HIS A 52 -5.79 6.75 1.44
C HIS A 52 -5.15 7.53 0.28
N LEU A 53 -3.98 7.09 -0.18
CA LEU A 53 -3.24 7.70 -1.28
C LEU A 53 -4.04 7.67 -2.59
N LEU A 54 -4.72 6.57 -2.89
CA LEU A 54 -5.48 6.41 -4.13
C LEU A 54 -6.80 7.18 -4.12
N PHE A 55 -7.56 7.13 -3.02
CA PHE A 55 -8.95 7.59 -3.01
C PHE A 55 -9.17 8.91 -2.28
N VAL A 56 -8.30 9.26 -1.33
CA VAL A 56 -8.41 10.52 -0.56
C VAL A 56 -7.46 11.56 -1.12
N LEU A 57 -6.15 11.29 -1.09
CA LEU A 57 -5.13 12.22 -1.60
C LEU A 57 -5.04 12.22 -3.13
N LYS A 58 -5.58 11.19 -3.78
CA LYS A 58 -5.60 11.04 -5.24
C LYS A 58 -4.22 11.30 -5.85
N VAL A 59 -3.20 10.64 -5.30
CA VAL A 59 -1.81 10.87 -5.71
C VAL A 59 -1.53 10.50 -7.17
N LEU A 60 -2.46 9.83 -7.86
CA LEU A 60 -2.40 9.62 -9.30
C LEU A 60 -3.01 10.78 -10.12
N GLY A 61 -3.33 11.91 -9.48
CA GLY A 61 -3.98 13.09 -10.07
C GLY A 61 -5.50 12.96 -10.22
N ARG A 62 -6.04 11.76 -10.01
CA ARG A 62 -7.47 11.45 -10.03
C ARG A 62 -7.73 10.20 -9.20
N GLU A 63 -9.00 9.98 -8.89
CA GLU A 63 -9.44 8.70 -8.38
C GLU A 63 -9.33 7.63 -9.50
N PRO A 64 -8.74 6.45 -9.25
CA PRO A 64 -8.73 5.37 -10.23
C PRO A 64 -10.15 4.84 -10.48
N GLY A 65 -10.58 4.79 -11.74
CA GLY A 65 -11.85 4.16 -12.11
C GLY A 65 -11.79 2.62 -12.07
N SER A 66 -10.60 2.04 -12.19
CA SER A 66 -10.31 0.62 -11.98
C SER A 66 -8.81 0.44 -11.70
N GLY A 67 -8.38 -0.80 -11.43
CA GLY A 67 -6.96 -1.14 -11.33
C GLY A 67 -6.24 -1.24 -12.68
N ASN A 68 -6.98 -1.34 -13.79
CA ASN A 68 -6.40 -1.46 -15.13
C ASN A 68 -5.52 -0.24 -15.45
N GLY A 69 -4.30 -0.50 -15.92
CA GLY A 69 -3.32 0.55 -16.23
C GLY A 69 -2.65 1.18 -14.99
N CYS A 70 -2.94 0.67 -13.79
CA CYS A 70 -2.27 1.01 -12.54
C CYS A 70 -1.33 -0.11 -12.10
N ARG A 71 -0.21 0.28 -11.49
CA ARG A 71 0.74 -0.61 -10.82
C ARG A 71 0.92 -0.19 -9.37
N LEU A 72 0.87 -1.18 -8.48
CA LEU A 72 1.26 -1.04 -7.09
C LEU A 72 2.56 -1.83 -6.87
N THR A 73 3.60 -1.13 -6.45
CA THR A 73 4.83 -1.76 -5.97
C THR A 73 4.83 -1.68 -4.45
N VAL A 74 4.72 -2.83 -3.78
CA VAL A 74 4.46 -2.90 -2.33
C VAL A 74 5.56 -3.63 -1.59
N SER A 75 5.76 -3.36 -0.29
CA SER A 75 6.84 -4.01 0.47
C SER A 75 6.48 -5.38 1.01
N LYS A 76 5.19 -5.65 1.29
CA LYS A 76 4.74 -6.91 1.87
C LYS A 76 4.10 -7.81 0.80
N GLY A 77 4.68 -8.99 0.60
CA GLY A 77 4.13 -9.98 -0.34
C GLY A 77 2.72 -10.46 0.01
N ALA A 78 2.31 -10.34 1.28
CA ALA A 78 0.95 -10.62 1.72
C ALA A 78 -0.09 -9.72 1.01
N ILE A 79 0.24 -8.48 0.64
CA ILE A 79 -0.68 -7.58 -0.09
C ILE A 79 -1.07 -8.18 -1.45
N LYS A 80 -0.08 -8.71 -2.19
CA LYS A 80 -0.34 -9.41 -3.45
C LYS A 80 -1.21 -10.65 -3.23
N LYS A 81 -0.92 -11.45 -2.19
CA LYS A 81 -1.74 -12.63 -1.86
C LYS A 81 -3.18 -12.26 -1.47
N LEU A 82 -3.37 -11.18 -0.71
CA LEU A 82 -4.68 -10.67 -0.30
C LEU A 82 -5.49 -10.18 -1.50
N ALA A 83 -4.88 -9.44 -2.42
CA ALA A 83 -5.52 -9.02 -3.67
C ALA A 83 -6.00 -10.21 -4.51
N LEU A 84 -5.26 -11.33 -4.49
CA LEU A 84 -5.62 -12.56 -5.18
C LEU A 84 -6.60 -13.46 -4.41
N GLY A 85 -6.97 -13.11 -3.17
CA GLY A 85 -7.80 -13.97 -2.32
C GLY A 85 -7.09 -15.22 -1.78
N ARG A 86 -5.76 -15.27 -1.82
CA ARG A 86 -4.93 -16.45 -1.50
C ARG A 86 -4.09 -16.30 -0.23
N SER A 87 -4.32 -15.26 0.57
CA SER A 87 -3.58 -15.07 1.83
C SER A 87 -4.19 -15.88 2.96
N ASP A 88 -3.33 -16.43 3.79
CA ASP A 88 -3.62 -17.01 5.11
C ASP A 88 -3.94 -15.96 6.19
N LYS A 89 -3.47 -14.72 6.02
CA LYS A 89 -3.73 -13.54 6.87
C LYS A 89 -5.17 -13.03 6.78
N LYS A 90 -6.14 -13.85 7.19
CA LYS A 90 -7.58 -13.59 7.03
C LYS A 90 -8.05 -12.28 7.68
N TYR A 91 -7.47 -11.90 8.82
CA TYR A 91 -7.77 -10.65 9.52
C TYR A 91 -7.51 -9.40 8.64
N ALA A 92 -6.64 -9.50 7.63
CA ALA A 92 -6.29 -8.40 6.75
C ALA A 92 -7.18 -8.29 5.49
N PHE A 93 -8.14 -9.20 5.30
CA PHE A 93 -9.06 -9.12 4.15
C PHE A 93 -9.88 -7.84 4.16
N LYS A 94 -10.34 -7.39 5.33
CA LYS A 94 -11.12 -6.15 5.44
C LYS A 94 -10.34 -4.91 5.00
N TYR A 95 -9.02 -4.87 5.25
CA TYR A 95 -8.14 -3.77 4.85
C TYR A 95 -7.74 -3.82 3.36
N SER A 96 -7.86 -4.99 2.73
CA SER A 96 -7.49 -5.20 1.32
C SER A 96 -8.69 -5.30 0.38
N ALA A 97 -9.92 -5.15 0.88
CA ALA A 97 -11.14 -5.27 0.09
C ALA A 97 -11.17 -4.36 -1.14
N PHE A 98 -10.58 -3.15 -1.04
CA PHE A 98 -10.50 -2.23 -2.17
C PHE A 98 -9.68 -2.77 -3.34
N LEU A 99 -8.70 -3.66 -3.09
CA LEU A 99 -7.87 -4.30 -4.13
C LEU A 99 -8.70 -5.25 -5.00
N ARG A 100 -9.72 -5.86 -4.42
CA ARG A 100 -10.61 -6.83 -5.08
C ARG A 100 -11.88 -6.21 -5.66
N ASN A 101 -12.20 -4.97 -5.29
CA ASN A 101 -13.41 -4.27 -5.73
C ASN A 101 -13.07 -3.08 -6.64
N ARG A 102 -12.42 -2.04 -6.09
CA ARG A 102 -12.16 -0.78 -6.81
C ARG A 102 -10.90 -0.82 -7.67
N MET A 103 -9.92 -1.64 -7.28
CA MET A 103 -8.66 -1.80 -8.01
C MET A 103 -8.57 -3.15 -8.73
N VAL A 104 -9.71 -3.71 -9.16
CA VAL A 104 -9.71 -4.92 -10.00
C VAL A 104 -8.85 -4.68 -11.25
N GLY A 105 -7.98 -5.65 -11.56
CA GLY A 105 -7.04 -5.57 -12.68
C GLY A 105 -5.71 -4.85 -12.37
N VAL A 106 -5.49 -4.41 -11.13
CA VAL A 106 -4.23 -3.76 -10.74
C VAL A 106 -3.05 -4.74 -10.80
N THR A 107 -1.94 -4.29 -11.38
CA THR A 107 -0.69 -5.05 -11.34
C THR A 107 -0.03 -4.84 -9.97
N ILE A 108 0.26 -5.91 -9.24
CA ILE A 108 0.96 -5.84 -7.94
C ILE A 108 2.32 -6.54 -8.03
N GLU A 109 3.36 -5.76 -7.75
CA GLU A 109 4.75 -6.20 -7.64
C GLU A 109 5.25 -6.01 -6.22
N VAL A 110 6.16 -6.88 -5.79
CA VAL A 110 6.71 -6.84 -4.43
C VAL A 110 8.15 -6.34 -4.53
N SER A 111 8.46 -5.23 -3.86
CA SER A 111 9.82 -4.71 -3.72
C SER A 111 10.12 -4.48 -2.25
N ARG A 112 11.11 -5.20 -1.72
CA ARG A 112 11.57 -5.04 -0.34
C ARG A 112 12.66 -3.98 -0.20
N SER A 113 12.99 -3.27 -1.27
CA SER A 113 14.08 -2.30 -1.29
C SER A 113 13.56 -0.91 -0.93
N GLN A 114 14.16 -0.31 0.10
CA GLN A 114 13.93 1.08 0.50
C GLN A 114 14.72 2.08 -0.36
N VAL A 115 15.61 1.60 -1.25
CA VAL A 115 16.49 2.43 -2.11
C VAL A 115 15.70 3.45 -2.94
N PHE A 116 14.41 3.21 -3.18
CA PHE A 116 13.54 4.17 -3.87
C PHE A 116 13.10 5.38 -3.03
N PHE A 117 13.42 5.43 -1.74
CA PHE A 117 12.93 6.45 -0.79
C PHE A 117 14.04 7.26 -0.10
N THR A 118 15.30 6.91 -0.31
CA THR A 118 16.45 7.73 0.07
C THR A 118 16.67 8.82 -0.98
N SER A 119 16.62 10.07 -0.55
CA SER A 119 17.17 11.21 -1.30
C SER A 119 18.69 11.21 -1.11
N ASP A 120 19.45 11.45 -2.18
CA ASP A 120 20.80 12.01 -2.05
C ASP A 120 20.74 13.39 -1.39
#